data_AF-A0A952L5G1-F1
#
_entry.id   AF-A0A952L5G1-F1
#
_cell.length_a   1.000
_cell.length_b   1.000
_cell.length_c   1.000
_cell.angle_alpha   90.00
_cell.angle_beta   90.00
_cell.angle_gamma   90.00
#
_symmetry.space_group_name_H-M   'P 1'
#
loop_
_entity.id
_entity.type
_entity.pdbx_description
1 polymer ?
#
loop_
_entity_poly.entity_id
_entity_poly.type
_entity_poly.pdbx_seq_one_letter_code
_entity_poly.pdbx_strand_id
1 'polypeptide(L)'
;MTAHSWRLPRRRDALSYWLRTRLLSLWAEVKQALPPRVARKWPAADGLADAPVVARHRSPLWVDGADDEFALTAGKVENLRRAVRAFHRVEVPAGGVLSFWAQLGRPSARRGFVVGREVREGCVVPTVAGGICQLSNALSAVAARAGLTFVERHGHTARLGAALASDADATVFWRHVDLKLSADHAWRLDVAMDGHELIVSLRAREPTVSKVMSVAVARQPASAPARGCLTCDERHCFRHAVHHGLRGRQARTVALLDGWSAEFAAYLAPRQMERFAPLPLRLAFWRPVARSWSDVAWRPRFASLRGTLWRRLYARHAGGHRQAAVLDGQRCLAEAYAAALTPLHTRLVVDQALLPHLEILGVLAGREVEVLAHALPMSEIQARLDRAAQRWPDEASLSDFRAPPELVAAEWRGLARAHRVVTPHAEVAAVLHRALSGDVKRLDWVMPPAAPCPSPPPGKSPLLLFAGAAQPRKGTRELSAALAGLDVCLRLQGQRDAAEWPGVTCDTRRVSDPLEGVAAVVLPAHVEHAPRLLLRALARGLPVIATPACGLGAGPDLRIVEAGDVEGLRAALVGVLDMEKSRRRDE
;
A
#
# COMPACT_ATOMS: atom_id res chain seq x y z
N MET A 1 -7.36 54.76 -9.08
CA MET A 1 -7.38 53.46 -8.36
C MET A 1 -5.95 53.01 -8.15
N THR A 2 -5.38 53.31 -6.99
CA THR A 2 -3.98 53.03 -6.65
C THR A 2 -3.81 51.54 -6.36
N ALA A 3 -3.10 50.84 -7.26
CA ALA A 3 -2.58 49.51 -6.98
C ALA A 3 -1.80 49.59 -5.65
N HIS A 4 -2.24 48.85 -4.62
CA HIS A 4 -1.48 48.69 -3.39
C HIS A 4 -0.08 48.19 -3.77
N SER A 5 0.91 49.08 -3.69
CA SER A 5 2.29 48.76 -4.00
C SER A 5 2.77 47.71 -3.01
N TRP A 6 3.05 46.52 -3.54
CA TRP A 6 3.63 45.43 -2.76
C TRP A 6 4.93 45.92 -2.11
N ARG A 7 4.93 46.04 -0.78
CA ARG A 7 6.12 46.46 -0.03
C ARG A 7 7.01 45.24 0.21
N LEU A 8 8.26 45.35 -0.23
CA LEU A 8 9.28 44.33 0.05
C LEU A 8 9.51 44.17 1.55
N PRO A 9 9.50 42.93 2.09
CA PRO A 9 9.82 42.69 3.49
C PRO A 9 11.21 43.23 3.82
N ARG A 10 11.33 44.10 4.83
CA ARG A 10 12.62 44.67 5.25
C ARG A 10 13.29 43.76 6.27
N ARG A 11 14.63 43.80 6.36
CA ARG A 11 15.37 43.08 7.41
C ARG A 11 14.93 43.48 8.83
N ARG A 12 14.47 44.72 9.00
CA ARG A 12 13.88 45.22 10.26
C ARG A 12 12.56 44.50 10.60
N ASP A 13 11.72 44.21 9.62
CA ASP A 13 10.48 43.46 9.81
C ASP A 13 10.80 42.02 10.23
N ALA A 14 11.78 41.39 9.57
CA ALA A 14 12.29 40.06 9.92
C ALA A 14 12.89 40.00 11.33
N LEU A 15 13.68 41.01 11.71
CA LEU A 15 14.26 41.13 13.05
C LEU A 15 13.16 41.36 14.08
N SER A 16 12.17 42.20 13.78
CA SER A 16 11.03 42.44 14.67
C SER A 16 10.20 41.17 14.87
N TYR A 17 9.97 40.40 13.80
CA TYR A 17 9.32 39.10 13.84
C TYR A 17 10.15 38.11 14.66
N TRP A 18 11.46 38.04 14.45
CA TRP A 18 12.37 37.18 15.21
C TRP A 18 12.39 37.55 16.71
N LEU A 19 12.49 38.84 17.03
CA LEU A 19 12.46 39.34 18.40
C LEU A 19 11.12 39.04 19.08
N ARG A 20 9.99 39.31 18.40
CA ARG A 20 8.66 38.95 18.89
C ARG A 20 8.53 37.45 19.12
N THR A 21 9.00 36.63 18.16
CA THR A 21 9.00 35.17 18.28
C THR A 21 9.85 34.70 19.47
N ARG A 22 11.02 35.29 19.69
CA ARG A 22 11.92 34.97 20.80
C ARG A 22 11.38 35.42 22.14
N LEU A 23 10.85 36.65 22.23
CA LEU A 23 10.17 37.17 23.42
C LEU A 23 8.97 36.30 23.76
N LEU A 24 8.11 36.00 22.79
CA LEU A 24 6.98 35.07 22.98
C LEU A 24 7.46 33.65 23.34
N SER A 25 8.68 33.24 22.96
CA SER A 25 9.22 31.90 23.26
C SER A 25 9.66 31.83 24.70
N LEU A 26 10.42 32.84 25.13
CA LEU A 26 10.82 33.03 26.52
C LEU A 26 9.57 33.19 27.41
N TRP A 27 8.57 33.95 26.98
CA TRP A 27 7.34 34.14 27.74
C TRP A 27 6.50 32.85 27.82
N ALA A 28 6.46 32.05 26.76
CA ALA A 28 5.83 30.73 26.77
C ALA A 28 6.59 29.73 27.65
N GLU A 29 7.92 29.79 27.70
CA GLU A 29 8.75 28.98 28.61
C GLU A 29 8.52 29.37 30.07
N VAL A 30 8.41 30.67 30.38
CA VAL A 30 8.05 31.17 31.70
C VAL A 30 6.63 30.75 32.10
N LYS A 31 5.65 30.82 31.19
CA LYS A 31 4.28 30.33 31.45
C LYS A 31 4.20 28.82 31.67
N GLN A 32 5.13 28.04 31.12
CA GLN A 32 5.21 26.58 31.30
C GLN A 32 5.97 26.16 32.57
N ALA A 33 6.73 27.08 33.20
CA ALA A 33 7.33 26.86 34.52
C ALA A 33 6.30 26.91 35.66
N LEU A 34 5.09 27.42 35.38
CA LEU A 34 3.92 27.26 36.25
C LEU A 34 3.24 25.92 35.94
N PRO A 35 2.79 25.15 36.96
CA PRO A 35 2.25 23.81 36.77
C PRO A 35 1.08 23.86 35.77
N PRO A 36 1.10 23.03 34.70
CA PRO A 36 0.11 23.13 33.64
C PRO A 36 -1.25 22.66 34.15
N ARG A 37 -2.30 23.48 33.96
CA ARG A 37 -3.67 22.95 33.84
C ARG A 37 -3.77 22.23 32.48
N VAL A 38 -3.20 21.02 32.47
CA VAL A 38 -3.46 19.86 31.61
C VAL A 38 -3.71 20.15 30.12
N ALA A 39 -2.64 20.20 29.32
CA ALA A 39 -2.75 19.84 27.90
C ALA A 39 -2.20 18.41 27.75
N ARG A 40 -3.07 17.42 27.92
CA ARG A 40 -2.75 15.98 27.83
C ARG A 40 -2.79 15.54 26.36
N LYS A 41 -1.88 14.65 25.97
CA LYS A 41 -1.99 13.93 24.70
C LYS A 41 -3.06 12.85 24.84
N TRP A 42 -4.03 12.86 23.94
CA TRP A 42 -5.12 11.89 23.92
C TRP A 42 -4.73 10.67 23.09
N PRO A 43 -4.97 9.44 23.58
CA PRO A 43 -4.64 8.22 22.86
C PRO A 43 -5.59 7.99 21.67
N ALA A 44 -5.13 7.19 20.71
CA ALA A 44 -6.03 6.61 19.74
C ALA A 44 -6.91 5.55 20.42
N ALA A 45 -8.21 5.59 20.19
CA ALA A 45 -9.18 4.65 20.79
C ALA A 45 -10.30 4.33 19.80
N ASP A 46 -11.07 3.28 20.11
CA ASP A 46 -12.18 2.78 19.28
C ASP A 46 -13.55 2.81 19.97
N GLY A 47 -13.68 3.42 21.16
CA GLY A 47 -14.94 3.47 21.91
C GLY A 47 -16.07 4.23 21.20
N LEU A 48 -15.72 5.12 20.28
CA LEU A 48 -16.61 5.91 19.44
C LEU A 48 -16.43 5.61 17.94
N ALA A 49 -15.85 4.45 17.58
CA ALA A 49 -15.70 4.04 16.19
C ALA A 49 -17.05 3.94 15.45
N ASP A 50 -18.05 3.37 16.13
CA ASP A 50 -19.40 3.15 15.60
C ASP A 50 -20.34 4.34 15.79
N ALA A 51 -19.88 5.40 16.45
CA ALA A 51 -20.69 6.61 16.63
C ALA A 51 -20.91 7.32 15.28
N PRO A 52 -22.07 7.97 15.08
CA PRO A 52 -22.36 8.67 13.83
C PRO A 52 -21.39 9.83 13.60
N VAL A 53 -21.12 10.13 12.32
CA VAL A 53 -20.32 11.29 11.92
C VAL A 53 -21.19 12.53 12.01
N VAL A 54 -20.90 13.41 12.98
CA VAL A 54 -21.67 14.65 13.21
C VAL A 54 -21.16 15.82 12.38
N ALA A 55 -19.88 15.81 11.98
CA ALA A 55 -19.32 16.81 11.08
C ALA A 55 -18.22 16.21 10.21
N ARG A 56 -18.13 16.68 8.96
CA ARG A 56 -17.06 16.30 8.02
C ARG A 56 -16.56 17.51 7.25
N HIS A 57 -15.27 17.57 7.01
CA HIS A 57 -14.62 18.55 6.16
C HIS A 57 -13.65 17.86 5.20
N ARG A 58 -13.64 18.31 3.95
CA ARG A 58 -12.73 17.85 2.90
C ARG A 58 -12.02 19.07 2.33
N SER A 59 -10.71 18.94 2.12
CA SER A 59 -9.90 19.99 1.52
C SER A 59 -8.88 19.37 0.57
N PRO A 60 -8.62 19.98 -0.59
CA PRO A 60 -7.69 19.44 -1.56
C PRO A 60 -6.23 19.52 -1.08
N LEU A 61 -5.44 18.51 -1.41
CA LEU A 61 -4.01 18.42 -1.08
C LEU A 61 -3.14 19.21 -2.05
N TRP A 62 -3.48 19.17 -3.35
CA TRP A 62 -2.60 19.59 -4.46
C TRP A 62 -3.02 20.90 -5.15
N VAL A 63 -3.96 21.66 -4.60
CA VAL A 63 -4.64 22.77 -5.32
C VAL A 63 -3.90 24.11 -5.31
N ASP A 64 -2.81 24.25 -4.57
CA ASP A 64 -2.18 25.57 -4.45
C ASP A 64 -0.70 25.56 -4.91
N GLY A 65 -0.36 26.44 -5.85
CA GLY A 65 1.02 26.69 -6.28
C GLY A 65 1.17 26.81 -7.80
N ALA A 66 2.19 27.55 -8.23
CA ALA A 66 2.69 27.46 -9.59
C ALA A 66 3.55 26.19 -9.74
N ASP A 67 3.70 25.67 -10.96
CA ASP A 67 4.43 24.42 -11.24
C ASP A 67 5.89 24.45 -10.74
N ASP A 68 6.48 25.64 -10.65
CA ASP A 68 7.83 25.84 -10.14
C ASP A 68 7.94 25.76 -8.61
N GLU A 69 6.82 25.79 -7.88
CA GLU A 69 6.72 25.59 -6.42
C GLU A 69 6.27 24.19 -6.01
N PHE A 70 6.08 23.27 -6.97
CA PHE A 70 5.54 21.93 -6.71
C PHE A 70 6.24 21.19 -5.56
N ALA A 71 7.57 21.32 -5.43
CA ALA A 71 8.33 20.72 -4.34
C ALA A 71 7.87 21.16 -2.93
N LEU A 72 7.41 22.40 -2.77
CA LEU A 72 6.89 22.91 -1.51
C LEU A 72 5.48 22.38 -1.21
N THR A 73 4.67 22.18 -2.24
CA THR A 73 3.35 21.54 -2.14
C THR A 73 3.50 20.06 -1.79
N ALA A 74 4.41 19.35 -2.46
CA ALA A 74 4.79 17.98 -2.11
C ALA A 74 5.29 17.88 -0.66
N GLY A 75 6.12 18.83 -0.23
CA GLY A 75 6.59 18.96 1.16
C GLY A 75 5.45 19.17 2.16
N LYS A 76 4.46 20.04 1.83
CA LYS A 76 3.23 20.20 2.63
C LYS A 76 2.52 18.86 2.81
N VAL A 77 2.30 18.11 1.73
CA VAL A 77 1.58 16.84 1.79
C VAL A 77 2.32 15.81 2.65
N GLU A 78 3.65 15.74 2.58
CA GLU A 78 4.47 14.91 3.49
C GLU A 78 4.33 15.34 4.96
N ASN A 79 4.35 16.64 5.24
CA ASN A 79 4.15 17.15 6.60
C ASN A 79 2.75 16.83 7.14
N LEU A 80 1.72 16.97 6.31
CA LEU A 80 0.35 16.59 6.65
C LEU A 80 0.25 15.09 6.92
N ARG A 81 0.81 14.24 6.04
CA ARG A 81 0.86 12.77 6.23
C ARG A 81 1.43 12.36 7.59
N ARG A 82 2.43 13.10 8.08
CA ARG A 82 3.00 12.90 9.43
C ARG A 82 2.10 13.42 10.53
N ALA A 83 1.54 14.62 10.36
CA ALA A 83 0.66 15.24 11.35
C ALA A 83 -0.62 14.43 11.57
N VAL A 84 -1.24 13.92 10.50
CA VAL A 84 -2.48 13.12 10.54
C VAL A 84 -2.38 11.94 11.51
N ARG A 85 -1.23 11.28 11.61
CA ARG A 85 -1.03 10.15 12.54
C ARG A 85 -1.20 10.53 14.01
N ALA A 86 -0.98 11.79 14.36
CA ALA A 86 -1.16 12.27 15.72
C ALA A 86 -2.64 12.53 16.06
N PHE A 87 -3.50 12.73 15.06
CA PHE A 87 -4.90 13.14 15.24
C PHE A 87 -5.92 12.07 14.82
N HIS A 88 -5.52 11.09 13.99
CA HIS A 88 -6.39 10.00 13.58
C HIS A 88 -6.76 9.09 14.76
N ARG A 89 -8.06 8.81 14.91
CA ARG A 89 -8.68 8.01 15.96
C ARG A 89 -8.54 8.56 17.38
N VAL A 90 -8.23 9.85 17.52
CA VAL A 90 -8.11 10.48 18.83
C VAL A 90 -9.49 10.63 19.46
N GLU A 91 -9.67 10.08 20.65
CA GLU A 91 -10.90 10.24 21.45
C GLU A 91 -10.65 11.18 22.63
N VAL A 92 -11.56 12.14 22.79
CA VAL A 92 -11.53 13.14 23.86
C VAL A 92 -12.78 12.96 24.70
N PRO A 93 -12.66 12.71 26.02
CA PRO A 93 -13.80 12.56 26.90
C PRO A 93 -14.53 13.89 27.09
N ALA A 94 -15.76 13.82 27.60
CA ALA A 94 -16.52 14.99 28.05
C ALA A 94 -15.69 15.89 28.97
N GLY A 95 -15.70 17.20 28.72
CA GLY A 95 -14.90 18.22 29.42
C GLY A 95 -13.40 18.20 29.09
N GLY A 96 -12.92 17.23 28.31
CA GLY A 96 -11.54 17.15 27.86
C GLY A 96 -11.19 18.29 26.90
N VAL A 97 -9.93 18.75 26.95
CA VAL A 97 -9.41 19.77 26.02
C VAL A 97 -8.38 19.13 25.09
N LEU A 98 -8.66 19.14 23.80
CA LEU A 98 -7.67 18.82 22.77
C LEU A 98 -6.85 20.07 22.46
N SER A 99 -5.54 20.01 22.67
CA SER A 99 -4.59 21.02 22.20
C SER A 99 -3.86 20.49 20.97
N PHE A 100 -3.84 21.25 19.88
CA PHE A 100 -3.16 20.88 18.64
C PHE A 100 -1.68 20.59 18.88
N TRP A 101 -0.98 21.48 19.60
CA TRP A 101 0.44 21.30 19.87
C TRP A 101 0.76 20.27 20.96
N ALA A 102 -0.10 20.10 21.97
CA ALA A 102 0.08 19.00 22.92
C ALA A 102 -0.08 17.64 22.26
N GLN A 103 -0.99 17.53 21.28
CA GLN A 103 -1.21 16.30 20.53
C GLN A 103 -0.08 16.02 19.53
N LEU A 104 0.30 17.01 18.72
CA LEU A 104 1.29 16.86 17.66
C LEU A 104 2.74 16.86 18.17
N GLY A 105 3.03 17.63 19.22
CA GLY A 105 4.38 17.92 19.71
C GLY A 105 5.22 18.75 18.73
N ARG A 106 6.48 19.05 19.08
CA ARG A 106 7.35 19.95 18.30
C ARG A 106 7.63 19.38 16.91
N PRO A 107 7.18 20.01 15.81
CA PRO A 107 7.56 19.55 14.48
C PRO A 107 9.04 19.87 14.23
N SER A 108 9.81 18.90 13.75
CA SER A 108 11.24 19.08 13.47
C SER A 108 11.75 18.11 12.40
N ALA A 109 12.85 18.47 11.75
CA ALA A 109 13.52 17.61 10.77
C ALA A 109 13.92 16.24 11.35
N ARG A 110 14.30 16.19 12.64
CA ARG A 110 14.60 14.93 13.35
C ARG A 110 13.39 14.00 13.47
N ARG A 111 12.16 14.56 13.50
CA ARG A 111 10.89 13.80 13.44
C ARG A 111 10.43 13.54 12.00
N GLY A 112 11.27 13.88 11.02
CA GLY A 112 11.07 13.69 9.59
C GLY A 112 10.18 14.73 8.91
N PHE A 113 9.81 15.82 9.58
CA PHE A 113 9.15 16.94 8.90
C PHE A 113 10.11 17.55 7.87
N VAL A 114 9.58 17.86 6.69
CA VAL A 114 10.34 18.37 5.54
C VAL A 114 10.01 19.84 5.29
N VAL A 115 10.80 20.48 4.43
CA VAL A 115 10.50 21.82 3.94
C VAL A 115 9.23 21.76 3.10
N GLY A 116 8.22 22.51 3.50
CA GLY A 116 6.98 22.73 2.77
C GLY A 116 6.68 24.21 2.66
N ARG A 117 5.53 24.55 2.07
CA ARG A 117 5.08 25.93 1.95
C ARG A 117 4.50 26.48 3.26
N GLU A 118 4.77 27.73 3.57
CA GLU A 118 4.10 28.46 4.66
C GLU A 118 3.79 29.88 4.19
N VAL A 119 2.65 30.45 4.59
CA VAL A 119 2.33 31.84 4.28
C VAL A 119 2.82 32.71 5.43
N ARG A 120 3.74 33.63 5.15
CA ARG A 120 4.23 34.62 6.12
C ARG A 120 4.25 36.01 5.51
N GLU A 121 3.53 36.94 6.16
CA GLU A 121 3.50 38.36 5.75
C GLU A 121 3.11 38.55 4.28
N GLY A 122 2.17 37.74 3.79
CA GLY A 122 1.75 37.74 2.40
C GLY A 122 2.67 36.99 1.44
N CYS A 123 3.82 36.44 1.85
CA CYS A 123 4.68 35.64 0.97
C CYS A 123 4.52 34.13 1.23
N VAL A 124 4.66 33.29 0.19
CA VAL A 124 4.87 31.85 0.38
C VAL A 124 6.36 31.60 0.61
N VAL A 125 6.71 31.21 1.83
CA VAL A 125 8.09 30.93 2.27
C VAL A 125 8.30 29.42 2.45
N PRO A 126 9.45 28.87 2.02
CA PRO A 126 9.84 27.51 2.37
C PRO A 126 10.12 27.43 3.88
N THR A 127 9.46 26.52 4.60
CA THR A 127 9.70 26.32 6.03
C THR A 127 9.54 24.85 6.41
N VAL A 128 10.37 24.37 7.35
CA VAL A 128 10.24 23.01 7.92
C VAL A 128 8.87 22.89 8.58
N ALA A 129 8.14 21.81 8.27
CA ALA A 129 6.76 21.60 8.68
C ALA A 129 5.76 22.62 8.10
N GLY A 130 6.12 23.32 7.03
CA GLY A 130 5.21 24.20 6.30
C GLY A 130 3.98 23.42 5.81
N GLY A 131 2.81 24.06 5.92
CA GLY A 131 1.54 23.61 5.35
C GLY A 131 0.64 22.82 6.32
N ILE A 132 1.09 22.58 7.55
CA ILE A 132 0.28 21.95 8.61
C ILE A 132 -0.93 22.78 9.04
N CYS A 133 -0.95 24.09 8.72
CA CYS A 133 -2.11 24.96 8.97
C CYS A 133 -3.37 24.50 8.22
N GLN A 134 -3.22 23.74 7.13
CA GLN A 134 -4.35 23.11 6.47
C GLN A 134 -5.10 22.14 7.40
N LEU A 135 -4.38 21.41 8.27
CA LEU A 135 -4.99 20.52 9.25
C LEU A 135 -5.67 21.29 10.38
N SER A 136 -5.08 22.38 10.89
CA SER A 136 -5.72 23.20 11.92
C SER A 136 -6.98 23.88 11.40
N ASN A 137 -6.98 24.36 10.15
CA ASN A 137 -8.17 24.91 9.50
C ASN A 137 -9.27 23.84 9.37
N ALA A 138 -8.91 22.63 8.93
CA ALA A 138 -9.86 21.53 8.80
C ALA A 138 -10.45 21.12 10.17
N LEU A 139 -9.63 21.07 11.22
CA LEU A 139 -10.07 20.81 12.59
C LEU A 139 -11.01 21.90 13.11
N SER A 140 -10.69 23.18 12.88
CA SER A 140 -11.57 24.30 13.23
C SER A 140 -12.90 24.22 12.49
N ALA A 141 -12.88 23.87 11.20
CA ALA A 141 -14.09 23.77 10.40
C ALA A 141 -15.04 22.65 10.89
N VAL A 142 -14.51 21.47 11.23
CA VAL A 142 -15.34 20.40 11.80
C VAL A 142 -15.80 20.72 13.21
N ALA A 143 -14.96 21.36 14.02
CA ALA A 143 -15.31 21.76 15.39
C ALA A 143 -16.44 22.79 15.39
N ALA A 144 -16.36 23.81 14.53
CA ALA A 144 -17.42 24.81 14.39
C ALA A 144 -18.75 24.16 13.93
N ARG A 145 -18.71 23.26 12.94
CA ARG A 145 -19.90 22.56 12.44
C ARG A 145 -20.51 21.60 13.46
N ALA A 146 -19.67 20.98 14.30
CA ALA A 146 -20.11 20.09 15.37
C ALA A 146 -20.43 20.83 16.69
N GLY A 147 -20.35 22.17 16.72
CA GLY A 147 -20.68 22.94 17.93
C GLY A 147 -19.70 22.75 19.09
N LEU A 148 -18.44 22.40 18.82
CA LEU A 148 -17.40 22.33 19.85
C LEU A 148 -17.05 23.73 20.38
N THR A 149 -16.66 23.78 21.65
CA THR A 149 -16.19 25.01 22.29
C THR A 149 -14.73 25.27 21.94
N PHE A 150 -14.46 26.48 21.43
CA PHE A 150 -13.10 26.96 21.18
C PHE A 150 -12.51 27.55 22.46
N VAL A 151 -11.60 26.82 23.09
CA VAL A 151 -10.84 27.29 24.26
C VAL A 151 -9.73 28.27 23.83
N GLU A 152 -9.17 28.06 22.64
CA GLU A 152 -8.19 28.96 22.01
C GLU A 152 -8.27 28.83 20.49
N ARG A 153 -8.36 29.97 19.78
CA ARG A 153 -8.37 30.04 18.31
C ARG A 153 -7.80 31.39 17.85
N HIS A 154 -6.98 31.37 16.81
CA HIS A 154 -6.38 32.56 16.21
C HIS A 154 -6.48 32.48 14.67
N GLY A 155 -6.74 33.60 13.99
CA GLY A 155 -6.85 33.66 12.51
C GLY A 155 -5.52 34.00 11.81
N HIS A 156 -5.37 33.62 10.54
CA HIS A 156 -4.19 33.98 9.73
C HIS A 156 -4.15 35.48 9.38
N THR A 157 -2.95 36.05 9.30
CA THR A 157 -2.71 37.45 8.88
C THR A 157 -2.66 37.65 7.36
N ALA A 158 -2.55 36.59 6.56
CA ALA A 158 -2.57 36.60 5.09
C ALA A 158 -3.07 35.26 4.54
N ARG A 159 -3.75 35.27 3.38
CA ARG A 159 -4.45 34.10 2.80
C ARG A 159 -3.92 33.71 1.42
N LEU A 160 -3.98 32.41 1.09
CA LEU A 160 -3.74 31.87 -0.25
C LEU A 160 -5.07 31.65 -0.97
N GLY A 161 -5.29 32.34 -2.09
CA GLY A 161 -6.41 32.07 -2.99
C GLY A 161 -7.82 32.36 -2.42
N ALA A 162 -8.85 31.83 -3.07
CA ALA A 162 -10.25 32.11 -2.79
C ALA A 162 -10.69 31.58 -1.41
N ALA A 163 -10.88 32.52 -0.48
CA ALA A 163 -11.72 32.48 0.72
C ALA A 163 -12.02 31.11 1.35
N LEU A 164 -11.18 30.68 2.31
CA LEU A 164 -11.70 29.90 3.43
C LEU A 164 -12.79 30.72 4.13
N ALA A 165 -13.95 30.12 4.40
CA ALA A 165 -15.01 30.77 5.19
C ALA A 165 -14.43 31.24 6.55
N SER A 166 -14.89 32.39 7.07
CA SER A 166 -14.34 33.00 8.30
C SER A 166 -14.31 32.05 9.50
N ASP A 167 -15.16 31.02 9.49
CA ASP A 167 -15.36 30.10 10.61
C ASP A 167 -14.37 28.93 10.58
N ALA A 168 -13.62 28.75 9.49
CA ALA A 168 -12.62 27.71 9.30
C ALA A 168 -11.17 28.19 9.50
N ASP A 169 -10.95 29.49 9.69
CA ASP A 169 -9.61 30.08 9.78
C ASP A 169 -9.00 29.84 11.18
N ALA A 170 -7.99 28.97 11.27
CA ALA A 170 -7.22 28.68 12.48
C ALA A 170 -5.73 28.56 12.15
N THR A 171 -4.94 29.58 12.48
CA THR A 171 -3.49 29.53 12.40
C THR A 171 -2.90 28.87 13.64
N VAL A 172 -1.80 28.14 13.45
CA VAL A 172 -1.06 27.49 14.53
C VAL A 172 0.41 27.79 14.35
N PHE A 173 1.06 28.19 15.45
CA PHE A 173 2.48 28.50 15.48
C PHE A 173 3.07 27.92 16.77
N TRP A 174 4.00 26.97 16.62
CA TRP A 174 4.50 26.13 17.71
C TRP A 174 4.85 26.95 18.96
N ARG A 175 4.28 26.59 20.12
CA ARG A 175 4.40 27.25 21.44
C ARG A 175 3.69 28.58 21.64
N HIS A 176 3.22 29.27 20.60
CA HIS A 176 2.69 30.63 20.75
C HIS A 176 1.24 30.78 20.35
N VAL A 177 0.81 30.02 19.34
CA VAL A 177 -0.53 30.06 18.79
C VAL A 177 -1.02 28.63 18.67
N ASP A 178 -2.00 28.27 19.49
CA ASP A 178 -2.56 26.92 19.54
C ASP A 178 -4.04 26.91 19.13
N LEU A 179 -4.51 25.74 18.72
CA LEU A 179 -5.93 25.48 18.54
C LEU A 179 -6.36 24.53 19.67
N LYS A 180 -7.24 25.02 20.55
CA LYS A 180 -7.76 24.25 21.68
C LYS A 180 -9.26 24.07 21.58
N LEU A 181 -9.70 22.82 21.63
CA LEU A 181 -11.10 22.42 21.43
C LEU A 181 -11.60 21.61 22.64
N SER A 182 -12.84 21.83 23.03
CA SER A 182 -13.51 21.08 24.09
C SER A 182 -14.98 20.86 23.78
N ALA A 183 -15.59 19.86 24.40
CA ALA A 183 -17.02 19.59 24.37
C ALA A 183 -17.46 19.06 25.73
N ASP A 184 -18.75 19.21 26.04
CA ASP A 184 -19.43 18.64 27.19
C ASP A 184 -19.74 17.14 27.06
N HIS A 185 -19.56 16.58 25.86
CA HIS A 185 -19.73 15.17 25.55
C HIS A 185 -18.43 14.56 25.01
N ALA A 186 -18.36 13.23 24.94
CA ALA A 186 -17.21 12.54 24.37
C ALA A 186 -17.27 12.52 22.84
N TRP A 187 -16.12 12.75 22.19
CA TRP A 187 -16.02 12.84 20.74
C TRP A 187 -14.72 12.23 20.20
N ARG A 188 -14.75 11.83 18.93
CA ARG A 188 -13.62 11.21 18.22
C ARG A 188 -13.29 11.96 16.93
N LEU A 189 -11.99 12.08 16.64
CA LEU A 189 -11.48 12.55 15.36
C LEU A 189 -11.03 11.40 14.47
N ASP A 190 -11.60 11.32 13.27
CA ASP A 190 -11.09 10.50 12.19
C ASP A 190 -10.45 11.40 11.12
N VAL A 191 -9.12 11.36 11.05
CA VAL A 191 -8.35 12.13 10.07
C VAL A 191 -7.73 11.20 9.04
N ALA A 192 -8.03 11.38 7.77
CA ALA A 192 -7.53 10.55 6.68
C ALA A 192 -7.06 11.41 5.50
N MET A 193 -6.21 10.83 4.66
CA MET A 193 -5.83 11.42 3.38
C MET A 193 -5.95 10.35 2.30
N ASP A 194 -6.57 10.70 1.17
CA ASP A 194 -6.49 9.92 -0.07
C ASP A 194 -5.41 10.52 -1.00
N GLY A 195 -5.45 10.24 -2.30
CA GLY A 195 -4.51 10.80 -3.27
C GLY A 195 -4.67 12.31 -3.50
N HIS A 196 -5.84 12.88 -3.21
CA HIS A 196 -6.25 14.23 -3.62
C HIS A 196 -6.78 15.10 -2.48
N GLU A 197 -7.35 14.53 -1.42
CA GLU A 197 -8.02 15.26 -0.35
C GLU A 197 -7.51 14.87 1.06
N LEU A 198 -7.49 15.87 1.94
CA LEU A 198 -7.47 15.70 3.39
C LEU A 198 -8.92 15.67 3.89
N ILE A 199 -9.28 14.58 4.57
CA ILE A 199 -10.62 14.32 5.10
C ILE A 199 -10.54 14.31 6.62
N VAL A 200 -11.31 15.19 7.27
CA VAL A 200 -11.47 15.23 8.72
C VAL A 200 -12.94 14.96 9.03
N SER A 201 -13.21 13.97 9.88
CA SER A 201 -14.55 13.66 10.38
C SER A 201 -14.54 13.68 11.91
N LEU A 202 -15.61 14.22 12.49
CA LEU A 202 -15.86 14.19 13.92
C LEU A 202 -17.04 13.24 14.19
N ARG A 203 -16.87 12.32 15.14
CA ARG A 203 -17.91 11.39 15.59
C ARG A 203 -18.28 11.63 17.04
N ALA A 204 -19.57 11.57 17.35
CA ALA A 204 -20.11 11.67 18.69
C ALA A 204 -21.47 10.94 18.74
N ARG A 205 -21.85 10.39 19.90
CA ARG A 205 -23.15 9.68 20.06
C ARG A 205 -24.33 10.65 20.16
N GLU A 206 -24.07 11.83 20.71
CA GLU A 206 -25.07 12.89 20.85
C GLU A 206 -24.70 14.03 19.90
N PRO A 207 -25.60 14.47 19.01
CA PRO A 207 -25.37 15.66 18.21
C PRO A 207 -25.46 16.90 19.11
N THR A 208 -24.39 17.71 19.14
CA THR A 208 -24.39 18.97 19.87
C THR A 208 -25.28 20.00 19.18
N VAL A 209 -26.32 20.45 19.88
CA VAL A 209 -27.00 21.72 19.58
C VAL A 209 -26.40 22.77 20.53
N SER A 210 -25.24 23.32 20.19
CA SER A 210 -24.67 24.43 20.96
C SER A 210 -24.74 25.74 20.18
N LYS A 211 -25.35 26.75 20.83
CA LYS A 211 -25.59 28.10 20.32
C LYS A 211 -24.32 28.67 19.72
N VAL A 212 -24.36 28.99 18.43
CA VAL A 212 -23.31 29.76 17.76
C VAL A 212 -23.22 31.13 18.46
N MET A 213 -22.27 31.29 19.39
CA MET A 213 -21.82 32.63 19.75
C MET A 213 -20.94 33.12 18.60
N SER A 214 -21.54 33.90 17.71
CA SER A 214 -20.83 34.62 16.67
C SER A 214 -19.93 35.67 17.33
N VAL A 215 -18.67 35.32 17.60
CA VAL A 215 -17.64 36.34 17.84
C VAL A 215 -17.37 36.97 16.48
N ALA A 216 -17.77 38.24 16.32
CA ALA A 216 -17.50 39.02 15.12
C ALA A 216 -15.98 39.20 14.96
N VAL A 217 -15.35 38.30 14.19
CA VAL A 217 -13.97 38.49 13.75
C VAL A 217 -14.00 39.56 12.66
N ALA A 218 -13.28 40.66 12.88
CA ALA A 218 -13.13 41.72 11.91
C ALA A 218 -12.75 41.14 10.54
N ARG A 219 -13.59 41.42 9.53
CA ARG A 219 -13.41 40.99 8.15
C ARG A 219 -12.13 41.63 7.61
N GLN A 220 -10.99 40.94 7.70
CA GLN A 220 -9.78 41.40 7.03
C GLN A 220 -10.03 41.34 5.51
N PRO A 221 -9.74 42.42 4.77
CA PRO A 221 -9.92 42.44 3.32
C PRO A 221 -9.10 41.32 2.70
N ALA A 222 -9.59 40.77 1.59
CA ALA A 222 -8.88 39.73 0.84
C ALA A 222 -7.47 40.25 0.52
N SER A 223 -6.46 39.66 1.17
CA SER A 223 -5.06 39.96 0.85
C SER A 223 -4.81 39.55 -0.60
N ALA A 224 -4.06 40.37 -1.34
CA ALA A 224 -3.57 40.01 -2.66
C ALA A 224 -2.95 38.58 -2.63
N PRO A 225 -3.08 37.80 -3.72
CA PRO A 225 -2.53 36.44 -3.76
C PRO A 225 -1.06 36.46 -3.36
N ALA A 226 -0.72 35.61 -2.39
CA ALA A 226 0.62 35.58 -1.83
C ALA A 226 1.66 35.28 -2.92
N ARG A 227 2.66 36.15 -3.09
CA ARG A 227 3.76 35.91 -4.03
C ARG A 227 4.70 34.84 -3.47
N GLY A 228 5.10 33.91 -4.33
CA GLY A 228 5.98 32.81 -3.98
C GLY A 228 7.44 33.23 -3.86
N CYS A 229 8.15 32.84 -2.80
CA CYS A 229 9.58 33.12 -2.69
C CYS A 229 10.43 32.37 -3.75
N LEU A 230 9.87 31.34 -4.40
CA LEU A 230 10.53 30.66 -5.52
C LEU A 230 10.22 31.32 -6.88
N THR A 231 9.21 32.19 -6.95
CA THR A 231 8.64 32.71 -8.21
C THR A 231 8.66 34.24 -8.29
N CYS A 232 8.96 34.94 -7.19
CA CYS A 232 8.90 36.40 -7.15
C CYS A 232 10.07 37.11 -7.84
N ASP A 233 11.14 36.38 -8.19
CA ASP A 233 12.38 36.83 -8.85
C ASP A 233 13.03 38.11 -8.27
N GLU A 234 12.65 38.48 -7.05
CA GLU A 234 13.08 39.68 -6.36
C GLU A 234 14.43 39.47 -5.67
N ARG A 235 15.51 39.88 -6.35
CA ARG A 235 16.88 39.56 -5.93
C ARG A 235 17.36 40.34 -4.72
N HIS A 236 16.69 41.44 -4.38
CA HIS A 236 17.09 42.33 -3.29
C HIS A 236 16.35 42.00 -1.97
N CYS A 237 15.42 41.05 -1.99
CA CYS A 237 14.78 40.55 -0.79
C CYS A 237 15.78 39.76 0.06
N PHE A 238 15.82 39.98 1.38
CA PHE A 238 16.69 39.18 2.25
C PHE A 238 16.25 37.69 2.36
N ARG A 239 15.03 37.37 1.89
CA ARG A 239 14.52 35.99 1.74
C ARG A 239 14.90 35.38 0.38
N HIS A 240 15.48 36.16 -0.51
CA HIS A 240 16.00 35.71 -1.79
C HIS A 240 17.31 34.94 -1.56
N ALA A 241 17.32 33.68 -2.02
CA ALA A 241 18.37 32.66 -1.90
C ALA A 241 18.48 31.91 -0.54
N VAL A 242 18.07 30.62 -0.53
CA VAL A 242 18.86 29.36 -0.33
C VAL A 242 18.06 28.11 -0.82
N HIS A 243 17.11 28.27 -1.76
CA HIS A 243 16.19 27.17 -2.15
C HIS A 243 16.15 26.90 -3.66
N HIS A 244 17.15 27.35 -4.43
CA HIS A 244 17.22 27.14 -5.89
C HIS A 244 17.07 25.67 -6.29
N GLY A 245 17.59 24.73 -5.48
CA GLY A 245 17.44 23.29 -5.71
C GLY A 245 16.02 22.73 -5.53
N LEU A 246 15.02 23.55 -5.16
CA LEU A 246 13.60 23.15 -5.09
C LEU A 246 12.78 23.64 -6.27
N ARG A 247 13.21 24.74 -6.93
CA ARG A 247 12.47 25.35 -8.03
C ARG A 247 12.37 24.39 -9.21
N GLY A 248 11.18 24.21 -9.76
CA GLY A 248 10.93 23.40 -10.96
C GLY A 248 11.06 21.89 -10.78
N ARG A 249 11.26 21.38 -9.56
CA ARG A 249 11.24 19.92 -9.32
C ARG A 249 9.82 19.40 -9.45
N GLN A 250 9.65 18.42 -10.33
CA GLN A 250 8.35 17.86 -10.68
C GLN A 250 8.01 16.58 -9.89
N ALA A 251 6.74 16.21 -9.99
CA ALA A 251 6.22 14.92 -9.57
C ALA A 251 7.00 13.77 -10.19
N ARG A 252 7.17 12.69 -9.43
CA ARG A 252 7.86 11.48 -9.87
C ARG A 252 7.03 10.24 -9.57
N THR A 253 7.19 9.25 -10.45
CA THR A 253 6.61 7.92 -10.30
C THR A 253 7.72 6.96 -9.87
N VAL A 254 7.44 6.12 -8.88
CA VAL A 254 8.35 5.05 -8.46
C VAL A 254 7.60 3.72 -8.33
N ALA A 255 8.20 2.65 -8.85
CA ALA A 255 7.77 1.28 -8.61
C ALA A 255 8.50 0.68 -7.41
N LEU A 256 7.74 0.09 -6.49
CA LEU A 256 8.19 -0.62 -5.29
C LEU A 256 7.90 -2.10 -5.48
N LEU A 257 8.91 -2.87 -5.87
CA LEU A 257 8.77 -4.25 -6.33
C LEU A 257 9.33 -5.24 -5.30
N ASP A 258 8.64 -6.34 -5.01
CA ASP A 258 9.21 -7.49 -4.28
C ASP A 258 9.73 -8.56 -5.25
N GLY A 259 9.00 -8.79 -6.35
CA GLY A 259 9.35 -9.76 -7.38
C GLY A 259 9.22 -9.21 -8.81
N TRP A 260 9.57 -10.07 -9.77
CA TRP A 260 9.40 -9.80 -11.21
C TRP A 260 8.62 -10.94 -11.87
N SER A 261 7.53 -10.59 -12.56
CA SER A 261 6.82 -11.45 -13.50
C SER A 261 7.00 -10.92 -14.92
N ALA A 262 6.87 -11.79 -15.92
CA ALA A 262 6.97 -11.37 -17.33
C ALA A 262 5.85 -10.39 -17.71
N GLU A 263 4.67 -10.55 -17.12
CA GLU A 263 3.48 -9.74 -17.35
C GLU A 263 3.69 -8.32 -16.79
N PHE A 264 4.16 -8.21 -15.55
CA PHE A 264 4.45 -6.90 -14.96
C PHE A 264 5.67 -6.24 -15.61
N ALA A 265 6.66 -7.03 -16.04
CA ALA A 265 7.78 -6.53 -16.83
C ALA A 265 7.31 -5.84 -18.12
N ALA A 266 6.47 -6.53 -18.90
CA ALA A 266 5.91 -6.00 -20.15
C ALA A 266 5.01 -4.78 -19.88
N TYR A 267 4.21 -4.82 -18.83
CA TYR A 267 3.30 -3.73 -18.47
C TYR A 267 4.03 -2.46 -18.00
N LEU A 268 5.12 -2.60 -17.23
CA LEU A 268 5.92 -1.47 -16.73
C LEU A 268 6.96 -0.97 -17.73
N ALA A 269 7.21 -1.73 -18.80
CA ALA A 269 8.23 -1.45 -19.79
C ALA A 269 8.12 -0.04 -20.43
N PRO A 270 6.99 0.35 -21.02
CA PRO A 270 6.90 1.61 -21.77
C PRO A 270 6.88 2.87 -20.86
N ARG A 271 6.95 2.72 -19.54
CA ARG A 271 6.71 3.80 -18.58
C ARG A 271 8.03 4.33 -18.02
N GLN A 272 8.22 5.65 -18.08
CA GLN A 272 9.35 6.34 -17.44
C GLN A 272 9.09 6.47 -15.93
N MET A 273 9.84 5.72 -15.12
CA MET A 273 9.72 5.75 -13.66
C MET A 273 11.00 5.28 -12.97
N GLU A 274 11.19 5.70 -11.71
CA GLU A 274 12.19 5.11 -10.83
C GLU A 274 11.73 3.69 -10.41
N ARG A 275 12.67 2.77 -10.19
CA ARG A 275 12.34 1.38 -9.82
C ARG A 275 13.17 0.95 -8.62
N PHE A 276 12.52 0.63 -7.52
CA PHE A 276 13.11 -0.04 -6.36
C PHE A 276 12.77 -1.53 -6.44
N ALA A 277 13.81 -2.35 -6.48
CA ALA A 277 13.70 -3.80 -6.51
C ALA A 277 14.77 -4.41 -5.58
N PRO A 278 14.50 -5.55 -4.93
CA PRO A 278 15.49 -6.23 -4.12
C PRO A 278 16.60 -6.77 -5.02
N LEU A 279 17.84 -6.81 -4.51
CA LEU A 279 18.90 -7.48 -5.28
C LEU A 279 18.54 -8.96 -5.52
N PRO A 280 18.69 -9.48 -6.75
CA PRO A 280 18.46 -10.88 -7.08
C PRO A 280 19.61 -11.72 -6.52
N LEU A 281 19.67 -11.87 -5.19
CA LEU A 281 20.69 -12.65 -4.51
C LEU A 281 20.29 -14.13 -4.50
N ARG A 282 20.66 -14.85 -5.56
CA ARG A 282 20.87 -16.30 -5.44
C ARG A 282 22.31 -16.52 -4.95
N LEU A 283 22.49 -16.73 -3.65
CA LEU A 283 23.77 -17.19 -3.06
C LEU A 283 24.06 -18.67 -3.40
N ALA A 284 23.63 -19.14 -4.57
CA ALA A 284 23.94 -20.45 -5.12
C ALA A 284 23.99 -20.26 -6.65
N PHE A 285 25.21 -20.03 -7.12
CA PHE A 285 25.65 -20.06 -8.52
C PHE A 285 25.18 -18.90 -9.42
N TRP A 286 26.20 -18.31 -10.04
CA TRP A 286 26.20 -17.27 -11.06
C TRP A 286 25.24 -17.54 -12.22
N ARG A 287 23.96 -17.22 -12.05
CA ARG A 287 23.06 -16.96 -13.18
C ARG A 287 22.38 -15.61 -12.99
N PRO A 288 22.62 -14.64 -13.88
CA PRO A 288 21.88 -13.38 -13.85
C PRO A 288 20.39 -13.69 -14.06
N VAL A 289 19.53 -13.16 -13.20
CA VAL A 289 18.10 -12.99 -13.54
C VAL A 289 18.07 -12.09 -14.77
N ALA A 290 17.28 -12.49 -15.78
CA ALA A 290 17.19 -11.81 -17.07
C ALA A 290 17.21 -10.29 -16.90
N ARG A 291 18.34 -9.69 -17.30
CA ARG A 291 18.59 -8.24 -17.27
C ARG A 291 17.86 -7.62 -18.43
N SER A 292 16.56 -7.34 -18.29
CA SER A 292 15.83 -6.65 -19.37
C SER A 292 15.72 -5.14 -19.17
N TRP A 293 16.27 -4.57 -18.08
CA TRP A 293 16.24 -3.12 -17.81
C TRP A 293 17.58 -2.66 -17.23
N SER A 294 18.23 -1.70 -17.89
CA SER A 294 19.48 -1.05 -17.43
C SER A 294 19.27 -0.09 -16.25
N ASP A 295 18.03 0.32 -15.97
CA ASP A 295 17.72 1.49 -15.13
C ASP A 295 17.08 1.13 -13.77
N VAL A 296 17.39 -0.06 -13.23
CA VAL A 296 16.89 -0.46 -11.90
C VAL A 296 17.82 0.10 -10.81
N ALA A 297 17.29 1.00 -9.98
CA ALA A 297 17.98 1.47 -8.79
C ALA A 297 17.86 0.41 -7.69
N TRP A 298 18.87 -0.46 -7.57
CA TRP A 298 18.96 -1.50 -6.53
C TRP A 298 19.16 -0.87 -5.14
N ARG A 299 18.06 -0.43 -4.53
CA ARG A 299 18.04 0.18 -3.20
C ARG A 299 16.90 -0.41 -2.39
N PRO A 300 17.12 -0.80 -1.12
CA PRO A 300 18.38 -0.80 -0.37
C PRO A 300 19.05 -2.18 -0.31
N ARG A 301 20.38 -2.17 -0.42
CA ARG A 301 21.22 -3.37 -0.53
C ARG A 301 21.18 -4.25 0.73
N PHE A 302 21.15 -3.62 1.91
CA PHE A 302 21.20 -4.33 3.20
C PHE A 302 19.87 -4.99 3.59
N ALA A 303 18.72 -4.38 3.31
CA ALA A 303 17.42 -5.00 3.57
C ALA A 303 17.21 -6.24 2.70
N SER A 304 17.67 -6.18 1.43
CA SER A 304 17.65 -7.32 0.50
C SER A 304 18.51 -8.50 1.01
N LEU A 305 19.69 -8.21 1.56
CA LEU A 305 20.59 -9.21 2.15
C LEU A 305 19.97 -9.85 3.40
N ARG A 306 19.45 -9.04 4.33
CA ARG A 306 18.82 -9.53 5.56
C ARG A 306 17.61 -10.42 5.26
N GLY A 307 16.70 -9.97 4.39
CA GLY A 307 15.54 -10.77 3.98
C GLY A 307 15.92 -12.07 3.26
N THR A 308 17.03 -12.10 2.52
CA THR A 308 17.53 -13.33 1.87
C THR A 308 18.15 -14.30 2.87
N LEU A 309 18.95 -13.80 3.81
CA LEU A 309 19.54 -14.60 4.88
C LEU A 309 18.47 -15.18 5.82
N TRP A 310 17.50 -14.34 6.22
CA TRP A 310 16.38 -14.74 7.08
C TRP A 310 15.52 -15.82 6.42
N ARG A 311 15.12 -15.63 5.15
CA ARG A 311 14.40 -16.66 4.38
C ARG A 311 15.17 -17.96 4.27
N ARG A 312 16.51 -17.94 4.18
CA ARG A 312 17.35 -19.16 4.15
C ARG A 312 17.43 -19.87 5.50
N LEU A 313 17.56 -19.13 6.61
CA LEU A 313 17.60 -19.70 7.96
C LEU A 313 16.30 -20.46 8.27
N TYR A 314 15.17 -19.88 7.87
CA TYR A 314 13.84 -20.48 8.07
C TYR A 314 13.37 -21.35 6.90
N ALA A 315 14.12 -21.44 5.77
CA ALA A 315 13.77 -22.31 4.63
C ALA A 315 13.79 -23.81 4.97
N ARG A 316 14.55 -24.18 6.01
CA ARG A 316 14.64 -25.56 6.52
C ARG A 316 13.53 -25.91 7.52
N HIS A 317 12.72 -24.93 7.94
CA HIS A 317 11.63 -25.15 8.88
C HIS A 317 10.33 -25.39 8.09
N ALA A 318 9.56 -26.40 8.50
CA ALA A 318 8.27 -26.71 7.90
C ALA A 318 7.19 -25.70 8.32
N GLY A 319 6.18 -25.54 7.45
CA GLY A 319 4.93 -24.81 7.71
C GLY A 319 5.05 -23.35 8.16
N GLY A 320 4.20 -22.96 9.13
CA GLY A 320 4.25 -21.79 10.02
C GLY A 320 5.39 -20.79 9.81
N HIS A 321 6.57 -21.22 10.23
CA HIS A 321 7.78 -20.41 10.33
C HIS A 321 8.27 -19.90 8.96
N ARG A 322 8.03 -20.64 7.88
CA ARG A 322 8.43 -20.21 6.53
C ARG A 322 7.59 -19.02 6.07
N GLN A 323 6.29 -19.06 6.28
CA GLN A 323 5.40 -17.96 5.88
C GLN A 323 5.63 -16.73 6.77
N ALA A 324 5.85 -16.92 8.07
CA ALA A 324 6.27 -15.83 8.97
C ALA A 324 7.56 -15.14 8.49
N ALA A 325 8.57 -15.92 8.07
CA ALA A 325 9.82 -15.37 7.56
C ALA A 325 9.66 -14.62 6.23
N VAL A 326 8.70 -15.02 5.38
CA VAL A 326 8.36 -14.29 4.15
C VAL A 326 7.75 -12.92 4.49
N LEU A 327 6.75 -12.89 5.37
CA LEU A 327 6.10 -11.64 5.80
C LEU A 327 7.10 -10.70 6.50
N ASP A 328 8.00 -11.24 7.33
CA ASP A 328 9.07 -10.43 7.92
C ASP A 328 9.99 -9.84 6.85
N GLY A 329 10.43 -10.64 5.88
CA GLY A 329 11.25 -10.16 4.76
C GLY A 329 10.58 -9.02 3.98
N GLN A 330 9.28 -9.15 3.72
CA GLN A 330 8.46 -8.13 3.04
C GLN A 330 8.34 -6.84 3.88
N ARG A 331 8.10 -6.96 5.19
CA ARG A 331 8.11 -5.83 6.13
C ARG A 331 9.43 -5.06 6.07
N CYS A 332 10.54 -5.78 6.15
CA CYS A 332 11.88 -5.18 6.15
C CYS A 332 12.18 -4.45 4.83
N LEU A 333 11.72 -5.00 3.71
CA LEU A 333 11.87 -4.37 2.41
C LEU A 333 10.99 -3.12 2.30
N ALA A 334 9.74 -3.19 2.74
CA ALA A 334 8.80 -2.08 2.76
C ALA A 334 9.28 -0.91 3.63
N GLU A 335 9.81 -1.17 4.84
CA GLU A 335 10.42 -0.16 5.70
C GLU A 335 11.56 0.58 5.01
N ALA A 336 12.39 -0.17 4.30
CA ALA A 336 13.57 0.38 3.66
C ALA A 336 13.23 1.15 2.37
N TYR A 337 12.18 0.75 1.65
CA TYR A 337 11.58 1.53 0.56
C TYR A 337 10.92 2.80 1.08
N ALA A 338 10.14 2.69 2.15
CA ALA A 338 9.51 3.83 2.82
C ALA A 338 10.54 4.89 3.24
N ALA A 339 11.69 4.48 3.77
CA ALA A 339 12.78 5.37 4.14
C ALA A 339 13.45 6.06 2.92
N ALA A 340 13.41 5.44 1.74
CA ALA A 340 13.95 6.00 0.50
C ALA A 340 12.94 6.89 -0.26
N LEU A 341 11.66 6.86 0.10
CA LEU A 341 10.65 7.72 -0.53
C LEU A 341 10.90 9.19 -0.21
N THR A 342 10.75 10.04 -1.22
CA THR A 342 10.81 11.49 -1.09
C THR A 342 9.41 12.10 -1.21
N PRO A 343 9.22 13.38 -0.83
CA PRO A 343 7.95 14.07 -1.07
C PRO A 343 7.54 14.10 -2.54
N LEU A 344 8.51 14.05 -3.47
CA LEU A 344 8.25 14.12 -4.92
C LEU A 344 7.68 12.83 -5.52
N HIS A 345 7.79 11.68 -4.83
CA HIS A 345 7.23 10.41 -5.31
C HIS A 345 5.70 10.36 -5.16
N THR A 346 4.97 11.24 -5.84
CA THR A 346 3.53 11.38 -5.65
C THR A 346 2.72 10.23 -6.24
N ARG A 347 3.32 9.45 -7.14
CA ARG A 347 2.72 8.25 -7.73
C ARG A 347 3.55 7.02 -7.38
N LEU A 348 2.90 6.02 -6.80
CA LEU A 348 3.51 4.75 -6.40
C LEU A 348 2.89 3.60 -7.19
N VAL A 349 3.73 2.76 -7.78
CA VAL A 349 3.34 1.44 -8.28
C VAL A 349 3.84 0.42 -7.26
N VAL A 350 2.95 -0.32 -6.61
CA VAL A 350 3.28 -1.12 -5.42
C VAL A 350 2.98 -2.59 -5.70
N ASP A 351 3.97 -3.45 -5.49
CA ASP A 351 3.75 -4.90 -5.43
C ASP A 351 2.85 -5.23 -4.23
N GLN A 352 1.79 -6.03 -4.45
CA GLN A 352 0.84 -6.45 -3.42
C GLN A 352 1.52 -6.99 -2.15
N ALA A 353 2.65 -7.68 -2.28
CA ALA A 353 3.43 -8.20 -1.15
C ALA A 353 3.86 -7.10 -0.15
N LEU A 354 4.11 -5.88 -0.62
CA LEU A 354 4.59 -4.76 0.18
C LEU A 354 3.46 -3.85 0.67
N LEU A 355 2.31 -3.92 0.01
CA LEU A 355 1.15 -3.07 0.23
C LEU A 355 0.70 -2.98 1.70
N PRO A 356 0.44 -4.10 2.43
CA PRO A 356 -0.05 -4.01 3.80
C PRO A 356 0.97 -3.33 4.73
N HIS A 357 2.27 -3.61 4.53
CA HIS A 357 3.32 -2.99 5.32
C HIS A 357 3.45 -1.49 5.04
N LEU A 358 3.35 -1.06 3.78
CA LEU A 358 3.39 0.36 3.41
C LEU A 358 2.16 1.13 3.91
N GLU A 359 0.98 0.49 3.94
CA GLU A 359 -0.23 1.07 4.52
C GLU A 359 -0.09 1.24 6.04
N ILE A 360 0.42 0.23 6.77
CA ILE A 360 0.71 0.33 8.21
C ILE A 360 1.74 1.42 8.49
N LEU A 361 2.79 1.49 7.67
CA LEU A 361 3.79 2.55 7.75
C LEU A 361 3.22 3.93 7.40
N GLY A 362 2.00 4.02 6.87
CA GLY A 362 1.27 5.25 6.56
C GLY A 362 1.91 6.09 5.46
N VAL A 363 2.71 5.48 4.58
CA VAL A 363 3.44 6.20 3.52
C VAL A 363 2.64 6.38 2.23
N LEU A 364 1.53 5.65 2.09
CA LEU A 364 0.63 5.69 0.92
C LEU A 364 -0.34 6.88 0.93
N ALA A 365 -0.74 7.35 2.11
CA ALA A 365 -1.64 8.48 2.30
C ALA A 365 -1.15 9.73 1.54
N GLY A 366 -1.99 10.44 0.78
CA GLY A 366 -1.52 11.61 -0.01
C GLY A 366 -0.68 11.27 -1.25
N ARG A 367 -0.71 10.02 -1.73
CA ARG A 367 -0.08 9.59 -2.99
C ARG A 367 -1.10 8.84 -3.84
N GLU A 368 -0.96 8.92 -5.15
CA GLU A 368 -1.68 8.05 -6.08
C GLU A 368 -1.02 6.67 -6.04
N VAL A 369 -1.82 5.62 -5.82
CA VAL A 369 -1.31 4.25 -5.67
C VAL A 369 -1.91 3.35 -6.74
N GLU A 370 -1.05 2.66 -7.47
CA GLU A 370 -1.36 1.56 -8.38
C GLU A 370 -0.81 0.27 -7.78
N VAL A 371 -1.58 -0.81 -7.77
CA VAL A 371 -1.16 -2.09 -7.16
C VAL A 371 -0.93 -3.15 -8.22
N LEU A 372 0.19 -3.86 -8.14
CA LEU A 372 0.46 -5.07 -8.93
C LEU A 372 0.07 -6.29 -8.10
N ALA A 373 -1.10 -6.85 -8.37
CA ALA A 373 -1.66 -7.96 -7.61
C ALA A 373 -1.27 -9.30 -8.24
N HIS A 374 -0.48 -10.09 -7.51
CA HIS A 374 0.02 -11.40 -7.96
C HIS A 374 -0.83 -12.56 -7.43
N ALA A 375 -1.57 -12.35 -6.34
CA ALA A 375 -2.33 -13.39 -5.67
C ALA A 375 -3.66 -12.85 -5.13
N LEU A 376 -4.51 -13.77 -4.69
CA LEU A 376 -5.72 -13.39 -3.97
C LEU A 376 -5.36 -12.68 -2.65
N PRO A 377 -6.20 -11.75 -2.16
CA PRO A 377 -6.00 -11.16 -0.84
C PRO A 377 -5.86 -12.22 0.25
N MET A 378 -5.08 -11.94 1.28
CA MET A 378 -4.74 -12.88 2.35
C MET A 378 -5.98 -13.50 2.99
N SER A 379 -7.05 -12.73 3.22
CA SER A 379 -8.29 -13.26 3.79
C SER A 379 -8.97 -14.30 2.89
N GLU A 380 -8.92 -14.11 1.57
CA GLU A 380 -9.50 -15.05 0.61
C GLU A 380 -8.68 -16.33 0.52
N ILE A 381 -7.35 -16.22 0.55
CA ILE A 381 -6.44 -17.37 0.64
C ILE A 381 -6.74 -18.17 1.91
N GLN A 382 -6.85 -17.50 3.06
CA GLN A 382 -7.15 -18.16 4.34
C GLN A 382 -8.50 -18.88 4.30
N ALA A 383 -9.56 -18.22 3.82
CA ALA A 383 -10.89 -18.82 3.72
C ALA A 383 -10.94 -20.06 2.81
N ARG A 384 -10.11 -20.11 1.76
CA ARG A 384 -9.95 -21.31 0.92
C ARG A 384 -9.25 -22.44 1.66
N LEU A 385 -8.16 -22.13 2.35
CA LEU A 385 -7.43 -23.11 3.13
C LEU A 385 -8.26 -23.64 4.30
N ASP A 386 -9.10 -22.80 4.93
CA ASP A 386 -10.04 -23.22 5.97
C ASP A 386 -11.08 -24.22 5.42
N ARG A 387 -11.63 -23.97 4.23
CA ARG A 387 -12.53 -24.92 3.55
C ARG A 387 -11.82 -26.23 3.19
N ALA A 388 -10.58 -26.16 2.73
CA ALA A 388 -9.78 -27.36 2.45
C ALA A 388 -9.48 -28.16 3.73
N ALA A 389 -9.16 -27.48 4.83
CA ALA A 389 -8.91 -28.09 6.13
C ALA A 389 -10.15 -28.80 6.72
N GLN A 390 -11.36 -28.29 6.46
CA GLN A 390 -12.60 -28.99 6.84
C GLN A 390 -12.75 -30.35 6.15
N ARG A 391 -12.24 -30.48 4.91
CA ARG A 391 -12.26 -31.74 4.15
C ARG A 391 -11.13 -32.69 4.56
N TRP A 392 -9.99 -32.13 4.92
CA TRP A 392 -8.78 -32.87 5.31
C TRP A 392 -8.28 -32.40 6.68
N PRO A 393 -8.98 -32.75 7.78
CA PRO A 393 -8.69 -32.21 9.11
C PRO A 393 -7.32 -32.64 9.67
N ASP A 394 -6.79 -33.78 9.21
CA ASP A 394 -5.49 -34.30 9.64
C ASP A 394 -4.30 -33.52 9.02
N GLU A 395 -4.56 -32.62 8.08
CA GLU A 395 -3.54 -31.84 7.37
C GLU A 395 -3.21 -30.52 8.07
N ALA A 396 -2.33 -30.60 9.06
CA ALA A 396 -1.87 -29.43 9.81
C ALA A 396 -1.32 -28.31 8.91
N SER A 397 -0.76 -28.63 7.73
CA SER A 397 -0.22 -27.63 6.78
C SER A 397 -1.27 -26.75 6.09
N LEU A 398 -2.55 -27.12 6.14
CA LEU A 398 -3.65 -26.27 5.64
C LEU A 398 -4.01 -25.18 6.67
N SER A 399 -3.72 -25.41 7.94
CA SER A 399 -3.99 -24.51 9.08
C SER A 399 -2.74 -23.89 9.71
N ASP A 400 -1.53 -24.30 9.30
CA ASP A 400 -0.26 -24.05 10.00
C ASP A 400 0.11 -22.57 10.19
N PHE A 401 -0.28 -21.71 9.25
CA PHE A 401 0.02 -20.29 9.32
C PHE A 401 -1.09 -19.42 8.74
N ARG A 402 -1.43 -18.37 9.49
CA ARG A 402 -2.39 -17.33 9.11
C ARG A 402 -1.69 -15.98 9.21
N ALA A 403 -2.00 -15.09 8.28
CA ALA A 403 -1.51 -13.72 8.35
C ALA A 403 -2.14 -13.01 9.57
N PRO A 404 -1.37 -12.18 10.29
CA PRO A 404 -1.90 -11.36 11.38
C PRO A 404 -3.13 -10.54 10.93
N PRO A 405 -4.22 -10.46 11.72
CA PRO A 405 -5.43 -9.74 11.33
C PRO A 405 -5.19 -8.27 10.94
N GLU A 406 -4.22 -7.62 11.59
CA GLU A 406 -3.83 -6.25 11.25
C GLU A 406 -3.24 -6.12 9.84
N LEU A 407 -2.46 -7.10 9.40
CA LEU A 407 -1.89 -7.14 8.04
C LEU A 407 -2.97 -7.43 7.01
N VAL A 408 -3.88 -8.36 7.30
CA VAL A 408 -5.04 -8.66 6.44
C VAL A 408 -5.89 -7.39 6.24
N ALA A 409 -6.21 -6.68 7.33
CA ALA A 409 -6.96 -5.44 7.26
C ALA A 409 -6.18 -4.33 6.54
N ALA A 410 -4.86 -4.27 6.69
CA ALA A 410 -4.01 -3.31 6.00
C ALA A 410 -3.93 -3.56 4.49
N GLU A 411 -3.91 -4.82 4.06
CA GLU A 411 -3.94 -5.19 2.64
C GLU A 411 -5.22 -4.65 1.98
N TRP A 412 -6.38 -4.91 2.60
CA TRP A 412 -7.66 -4.41 2.09
C TRP A 412 -7.75 -2.90 2.07
N ARG A 413 -7.25 -2.20 3.10
CA ARG A 413 -7.18 -0.73 3.08
C ARG A 413 -6.29 -0.22 1.95
N GLY A 414 -5.14 -0.86 1.73
CA GLY A 414 -4.23 -0.52 0.63
C GLY A 414 -4.87 -0.76 -0.75
N LEU A 415 -5.59 -1.86 -0.92
CA LEU A 415 -6.31 -2.20 -2.16
C LEU A 415 -7.46 -1.24 -2.42
N ALA A 416 -8.27 -0.91 -1.41
CA ALA A 416 -9.38 0.03 -1.52
C ALA A 416 -8.91 1.47 -1.82
N ARG A 417 -7.70 1.83 -1.40
CA ARG A 417 -7.05 3.12 -1.73
C ARG A 417 -6.55 3.17 -3.18
N ALA A 418 -6.20 2.02 -3.76
CA ALA A 418 -5.58 1.99 -5.06
C ALA A 418 -6.55 2.52 -6.12
N HIS A 419 -6.09 3.48 -6.93
CA HIS A 419 -6.90 3.97 -8.04
C HIS A 419 -7.00 2.93 -9.17
N ARG A 420 -6.00 2.04 -9.24
CA ARG A 420 -5.92 0.93 -10.19
C ARG A 420 -5.22 -0.27 -9.56
N VAL A 421 -5.76 -1.46 -9.80
CA VAL A 421 -5.11 -2.74 -9.52
C VAL A 421 -4.86 -3.48 -10.82
N VAL A 422 -3.67 -4.04 -11.00
CA VAL A 422 -3.25 -4.71 -12.23
C VAL A 422 -2.90 -6.14 -11.91
N THR A 423 -3.45 -7.11 -12.65
CA THR A 423 -3.16 -8.53 -12.43
C THR A 423 -3.30 -9.32 -13.73
N PRO A 424 -2.43 -10.30 -14.00
CA PRO A 424 -2.67 -11.27 -15.08
C PRO A 424 -3.64 -12.39 -14.66
N HIS A 425 -3.91 -12.52 -13.35
CA HIS A 425 -4.62 -13.66 -12.80
C HIS A 425 -6.13 -13.47 -12.89
N ALA A 426 -6.81 -14.30 -13.69
CA ALA A 426 -8.23 -14.15 -13.99
C ALA A 426 -9.12 -14.13 -12.74
N GLU A 427 -8.87 -15.05 -11.81
CA GLU A 427 -9.64 -15.15 -10.57
C GLU A 427 -9.38 -13.98 -9.60
N VAL A 428 -8.13 -13.51 -9.49
CA VAL A 428 -7.80 -12.33 -8.68
C VAL A 428 -8.52 -11.12 -9.23
N ALA A 429 -8.52 -10.94 -10.55
CA ALA A 429 -9.29 -9.86 -11.18
C ALA A 429 -10.78 -9.96 -10.82
N ALA A 430 -11.40 -11.14 -10.95
CA ALA A 430 -12.81 -11.34 -10.64
C ALA A 430 -13.17 -11.10 -9.16
N VAL A 431 -12.32 -11.51 -8.23
CA VAL A 431 -12.51 -11.25 -6.79
C VAL A 431 -12.37 -9.75 -6.49
N LEU A 432 -11.34 -9.10 -7.02
CA LEU A 432 -11.10 -7.68 -6.76
C LEU A 432 -12.13 -6.78 -7.44
N HIS A 433 -12.62 -7.11 -8.65
CA HIS A 433 -13.71 -6.40 -9.31
C HIS A 433 -15.00 -6.39 -8.48
N ARG A 434 -15.28 -7.48 -7.75
CA ARG A 434 -16.46 -7.56 -6.87
C ARG A 434 -16.26 -6.81 -5.55
N ALA A 435 -15.02 -6.76 -5.05
CA ALA A 435 -14.72 -6.21 -3.74
C ALA A 435 -14.36 -4.72 -3.75
N LEU A 436 -13.84 -4.19 -4.87
CA LEU A 436 -13.32 -2.83 -4.98
C LEU A 436 -14.16 -1.99 -5.94
N SER A 437 -14.35 -0.70 -5.62
CA SER A 437 -14.91 0.28 -6.55
C SER A 437 -13.88 0.82 -7.56
N GLY A 438 -12.59 0.55 -7.35
CA GLY A 438 -11.49 1.03 -8.18
C GLY A 438 -11.34 0.27 -9.49
N ASP A 439 -10.50 0.79 -10.39
CA ASP A 439 -10.22 0.13 -11.67
C ASP A 439 -9.38 -1.14 -11.47
N VAL A 440 -9.79 -2.25 -12.08
CA VAL A 440 -9.03 -3.51 -12.06
C VAL A 440 -8.71 -3.88 -13.50
N LYS A 441 -7.42 -3.84 -13.84
CA LYS A 441 -6.91 -4.16 -15.18
C LYS A 441 -6.39 -5.59 -15.23
N ARG A 442 -7.06 -6.42 -16.02
CA ARG A 442 -6.56 -7.75 -16.37
C ARG A 442 -5.49 -7.65 -17.46
N LEU A 443 -4.36 -8.32 -17.25
CA LEU A 443 -3.31 -8.52 -18.25
C LEU A 443 -3.43 -9.92 -18.86
N ASP A 444 -2.92 -10.08 -20.08
CA ASP A 444 -2.72 -11.39 -20.66
C ASP A 444 -1.46 -12.04 -20.07
N TRP A 445 -1.50 -13.37 -19.90
CA TRP A 445 -0.33 -14.14 -19.51
C TRP A 445 0.69 -14.14 -20.66
N VAL A 446 1.96 -13.91 -20.34
CA VAL A 446 3.03 -13.99 -21.34
C VAL A 446 3.35 -15.46 -21.58
N MET A 447 3.02 -15.95 -22.77
CA MET A 447 3.28 -17.33 -23.17
C MET A 447 4.78 -17.55 -23.39
N PRO A 448 5.37 -18.63 -22.83
CA PRO A 448 6.74 -19.00 -23.14
C PRO A 448 6.86 -19.44 -24.61
N PRO A 449 8.08 -19.41 -25.19
CA PRO A 449 8.29 -19.86 -26.56
C PRO A 449 7.82 -21.31 -26.74
N ALA A 450 7.12 -21.56 -27.84
CA ALA A 450 6.65 -22.88 -28.20
C ALA A 450 7.83 -23.86 -28.32
N ALA A 451 7.65 -25.07 -27.83
CA ALA A 451 8.62 -26.15 -27.99
C ALA A 451 7.88 -27.44 -28.37
N PRO A 452 8.47 -28.29 -29.21
CA PRO A 452 7.85 -29.57 -29.54
C PRO A 452 7.71 -30.42 -28.28
N CYS A 453 6.57 -31.10 -28.14
CA CYS A 453 6.37 -32.07 -27.08
C CYS A 453 6.88 -33.44 -27.56
N PRO A 454 7.88 -34.06 -26.89
CA PRO A 454 8.25 -35.42 -27.21
C PRO A 454 7.09 -36.36 -26.85
N SER A 455 6.65 -37.17 -27.81
CA SER A 455 5.63 -38.19 -27.60
C SER A 455 6.08 -39.17 -26.49
N PRO A 456 5.15 -39.66 -25.65
CA PRO A 456 5.47 -40.69 -24.67
C PRO A 456 5.96 -41.96 -25.39
N PRO A 457 6.95 -42.68 -24.85
CA PRO A 457 7.42 -43.94 -25.45
C PRO A 457 6.29 -44.99 -25.47
N PRO A 458 6.14 -45.76 -26.57
CA PRO A 458 5.09 -46.77 -26.70
C PRO A 458 5.25 -47.89 -25.65
N GLY A 459 4.12 -48.44 -25.20
CA GLY A 459 4.08 -49.60 -24.29
C GLY A 459 4.26 -49.33 -22.79
N LYS A 460 4.28 -48.06 -22.34
CA LYS A 460 4.35 -47.69 -20.92
C LYS A 460 3.05 -47.05 -20.42
N SER A 461 2.74 -47.25 -19.14
CA SER A 461 1.64 -46.55 -18.45
C SER A 461 1.76 -45.03 -18.65
N PRO A 462 0.64 -44.33 -18.88
CA PRO A 462 0.64 -42.90 -19.15
C PRO A 462 1.23 -42.10 -17.99
N LEU A 463 2.09 -41.14 -18.31
CA LEU A 463 2.85 -40.35 -17.34
C LEU A 463 2.16 -39.00 -17.11
N LEU A 464 1.64 -38.78 -15.91
CA LEU A 464 1.07 -37.51 -15.48
C LEU A 464 2.11 -36.68 -14.73
N LEU A 465 2.11 -35.37 -14.93
CA LEU A 465 2.95 -34.43 -14.18
C LEU A 465 2.11 -33.62 -13.18
N PHE A 466 2.42 -33.73 -11.90
CA PHE A 466 1.90 -32.82 -10.88
C PHE A 466 2.67 -31.50 -10.92
N ALA A 467 2.00 -30.43 -11.30
CA ALA A 467 2.61 -29.12 -11.53
C ALA A 467 2.66 -28.22 -10.29
N GLY A 468 3.14 -28.75 -9.18
CA GLY A 468 3.27 -28.01 -7.92
C GLY A 468 4.27 -28.65 -6.95
N ALA A 469 4.58 -27.93 -5.87
CA ALA A 469 5.24 -28.54 -4.73
C ALA A 469 4.29 -29.54 -4.08
N ALA A 470 4.79 -30.74 -3.72
CA ALA A 470 4.03 -31.79 -3.06
C ALA A 470 3.59 -31.33 -1.65
N GLN A 471 2.44 -30.67 -1.60
CA GLN A 471 1.85 -30.04 -0.42
C GLN A 471 0.31 -30.04 -0.54
N PRO A 472 -0.44 -30.27 0.54
CA PRO A 472 -1.91 -30.31 0.52
C PRO A 472 -2.58 -29.09 -0.12
N ARG A 473 -2.08 -27.86 0.11
CA ARG A 473 -2.62 -26.63 -0.52
C ARG A 473 -2.52 -26.61 -2.05
N LYS A 474 -1.67 -27.44 -2.65
CA LYS A 474 -1.53 -27.64 -4.09
C LYS A 474 -2.42 -28.76 -4.63
N GLY A 475 -3.23 -29.37 -3.77
CA GLY A 475 -4.22 -30.39 -4.13
C GLY A 475 -3.68 -31.82 -4.13
N THR A 476 -2.62 -32.11 -3.34
CA THR A 476 -2.04 -33.47 -3.35
C THR A 476 -3.02 -34.52 -2.84
N ARG A 477 -3.87 -34.20 -1.88
CA ARG A 477 -4.88 -35.14 -1.34
C ARG A 477 -6.00 -35.42 -2.33
N GLU A 478 -6.49 -34.38 -3.00
CA GLU A 478 -7.47 -34.50 -4.07
C GLU A 478 -6.93 -35.33 -5.22
N LEU A 479 -5.68 -35.08 -5.65
CA LEU A 479 -5.06 -35.83 -6.72
C LEU A 479 -4.83 -37.29 -6.33
N SER A 480 -4.32 -37.54 -5.13
CA SER A 480 -4.09 -38.90 -4.62
C SER A 480 -5.39 -39.72 -4.59
N ALA A 481 -6.48 -39.13 -4.09
CA ALA A 481 -7.80 -39.75 -4.10
C ALA A 481 -8.33 -39.99 -5.53
N ALA A 482 -8.16 -39.03 -6.44
CA ALA A 482 -8.62 -39.17 -7.82
C ALA A 482 -7.85 -40.25 -8.61
N LEU A 483 -6.56 -40.44 -8.30
CA LEU A 483 -5.69 -41.44 -8.94
C LEU A 483 -5.87 -42.86 -8.41
N ALA A 484 -6.51 -43.04 -7.26
CA ALA A 484 -6.67 -44.35 -6.64
C ALA A 484 -7.30 -45.35 -7.62
N GLY A 485 -6.60 -46.45 -7.92
CA GLY A 485 -7.07 -47.50 -8.83
C GLY A 485 -6.91 -47.21 -10.33
N LEU A 486 -6.22 -46.13 -10.73
CA LEU A 486 -5.85 -45.86 -12.11
C LEU A 486 -4.43 -46.38 -12.41
N ASP A 487 -4.23 -47.04 -13.56
CA ASP A 487 -2.90 -47.43 -14.05
C ASP A 487 -2.18 -46.24 -14.69
N VAL A 488 -1.57 -45.41 -13.84
CA VAL A 488 -0.82 -44.23 -14.24
C VAL A 488 0.52 -44.14 -13.50
N CYS A 489 1.46 -43.44 -14.11
CA CYS A 489 2.70 -43.03 -13.45
C CYS A 489 2.66 -41.53 -13.16
N LEU A 490 3.07 -41.11 -11.96
CA LEU A 490 3.06 -39.71 -11.53
C LEU A 490 4.49 -39.15 -11.40
N ARG A 491 4.75 -38.03 -12.06
CA ARG A 491 5.98 -37.24 -11.87
C ARG A 491 5.69 -36.05 -10.96
N LEU A 492 6.57 -35.84 -9.97
CA LEU A 492 6.48 -34.74 -9.01
C LEU A 492 7.57 -33.68 -9.25
N GLN A 493 7.24 -32.41 -9.04
CA GLN A 493 8.19 -31.31 -9.08
C GLN A 493 8.83 -31.09 -7.69
N GLY A 494 9.81 -31.91 -7.29
CA GLY A 494 10.57 -31.69 -6.05
C GLY A 494 10.88 -32.96 -5.24
N GLN A 495 11.01 -32.81 -3.92
CA GLN A 495 11.22 -33.94 -3.00
C GLN A 495 10.01 -34.87 -3.02
N ARG A 496 10.31 -36.16 -2.93
CA ARG A 496 9.38 -37.27 -3.01
C ARG A 496 9.08 -37.73 -1.60
N ASP A 497 7.84 -37.63 -1.18
CA ASP A 497 7.38 -38.35 0.00
C ASP A 497 6.46 -39.48 -0.46
N ALA A 498 6.87 -40.72 -0.21
CA ALA A 498 6.12 -41.90 -0.62
C ALA A 498 4.81 -42.04 0.19
N ALA A 499 4.73 -41.43 1.38
CA ALA A 499 3.54 -41.47 2.23
C ALA A 499 2.35 -40.67 1.67
N GLU A 500 2.57 -39.76 0.71
CA GLU A 500 1.50 -38.94 0.12
C GLU A 500 0.74 -39.63 -1.02
N TRP A 501 1.29 -40.70 -1.60
CA TRP A 501 0.81 -41.31 -2.87
C TRP A 501 0.58 -42.82 -2.76
N PRO A 502 -0.34 -43.29 -1.90
CA PRO A 502 -0.61 -44.71 -1.72
C PRO A 502 -1.12 -45.35 -3.02
N GLY A 503 -0.46 -46.41 -3.48
CA GLY A 503 -0.89 -47.20 -4.65
C GLY A 503 -0.64 -46.54 -6.01
N VAL A 504 0.08 -45.41 -6.07
CA VAL A 504 0.43 -44.72 -7.33
C VAL A 504 1.92 -44.87 -7.61
N THR A 505 2.27 -45.30 -8.83
CA THR A 505 3.68 -45.41 -9.24
C THR A 505 4.27 -44.02 -9.48
N CYS A 506 5.37 -43.67 -8.82
CA CYS A 506 6.03 -42.38 -9.00
C CYS A 506 7.26 -42.47 -9.93
N ASP A 507 7.36 -41.58 -10.93
CA ASP A 507 8.52 -41.49 -11.81
C ASP A 507 9.73 -40.94 -11.04
N THR A 508 10.73 -41.79 -10.88
CA THR A 508 11.93 -41.47 -10.11
C THR A 508 13.08 -40.88 -10.93
N ARG A 509 12.92 -40.72 -12.25
CA ARG A 509 13.98 -40.20 -13.12
C ARG A 509 14.32 -38.74 -12.82
N ARG A 510 15.60 -38.38 -12.99
CA ARG A 510 16.04 -36.99 -13.05
C ARG A 510 16.06 -36.56 -14.51
N VAL A 511 15.06 -35.79 -14.90
CA VAL A 511 14.97 -35.19 -16.23
C VAL A 511 15.36 -33.71 -16.18
N SER A 512 16.01 -33.22 -17.24
CA SER A 512 16.33 -31.79 -17.37
C SER A 512 15.07 -30.95 -17.61
N ASP A 513 14.10 -31.53 -18.32
CA ASP A 513 12.80 -30.93 -18.59
C ASP A 513 11.66 -31.73 -17.94
N PRO A 514 10.91 -31.16 -16.98
CA PRO A 514 9.84 -31.89 -16.29
C PRO A 514 8.71 -32.37 -17.20
N LEU A 515 8.52 -31.72 -18.37
CA LEU A 515 7.46 -32.02 -19.33
C LEU A 515 7.83 -33.15 -20.32
N GLU A 516 9.02 -33.73 -20.22
CA GLU A 516 9.49 -34.76 -21.15
C GLU A 516 8.70 -36.08 -21.02
N GLY A 517 8.05 -36.51 -22.11
CA GLY A 517 7.29 -37.76 -22.18
C GLY A 517 6.04 -37.78 -21.30
N VAL A 518 5.53 -36.60 -20.95
CA VAL A 518 4.32 -36.41 -20.14
C VAL A 518 3.09 -36.45 -21.03
N ALA A 519 2.09 -37.21 -20.62
CA ALA A 519 0.78 -37.29 -21.29
C ALA A 519 -0.11 -36.09 -20.95
N ALA A 520 -0.14 -35.69 -19.68
CA ALA A 520 -0.93 -34.57 -19.20
C ALA A 520 -0.34 -33.93 -17.94
N VAL A 521 -0.67 -32.66 -17.73
CA VAL A 521 -0.21 -31.88 -16.59
C VAL A 521 -1.39 -31.55 -15.68
N VAL A 522 -1.23 -31.75 -14.38
CA VAL A 522 -2.34 -31.71 -13.41
C VAL A 522 -1.97 -30.80 -12.24
N LEU A 523 -2.84 -29.85 -11.90
CA LEU A 523 -2.69 -28.96 -10.75
C LEU A 523 -4.06 -28.62 -10.11
N PRO A 524 -4.57 -29.50 -9.22
CA PRO A 524 -5.85 -29.28 -8.53
C PRO A 524 -5.67 -28.37 -7.31
N ALA A 525 -4.96 -27.26 -7.47
CA ALA A 525 -4.54 -26.42 -6.34
C ALA A 525 -5.71 -25.66 -5.71
N HIS A 526 -5.68 -25.52 -4.38
CA HIS A 526 -6.53 -24.56 -3.66
C HIS A 526 -6.00 -23.13 -3.81
N VAL A 527 -4.67 -22.99 -3.88
CA VAL A 527 -3.97 -21.71 -4.00
C VAL A 527 -2.80 -21.83 -4.99
N GLU A 528 -2.86 -21.07 -6.07
CA GLU A 528 -1.78 -20.86 -7.03
C GLU A 528 -1.72 -19.37 -7.41
N HIS A 529 -0.53 -18.85 -7.68
CA HIS A 529 -0.32 -17.44 -8.01
C HIS A 529 0.65 -17.25 -9.19
N ALA A 530 1.36 -18.31 -9.58
CA ALA A 530 2.33 -18.28 -10.67
C ALA A 530 2.31 -19.60 -11.46
N PRO A 531 1.32 -19.82 -12.34
CA PRO A 531 1.11 -21.08 -13.09
C PRO A 531 2.16 -21.30 -14.22
N ARG A 532 3.45 -21.09 -13.95
CA ARG A 532 4.51 -21.06 -14.97
C ARG A 532 4.71 -22.40 -15.67
N LEU A 533 4.57 -23.50 -14.93
CA LEU A 533 4.68 -24.84 -15.51
C LEU A 533 3.46 -25.17 -16.38
N LEU A 534 2.26 -24.69 -16.02
CA LEU A 534 1.07 -24.84 -16.84
C LEU A 534 1.19 -24.05 -18.14
N LEU A 535 1.65 -22.79 -18.07
CA LEU A 535 1.92 -21.98 -19.28
C LEU A 535 2.93 -22.66 -20.21
N ARG A 536 3.97 -23.30 -19.65
CA ARG A 536 4.93 -24.10 -20.43
C ARG A 536 4.29 -25.34 -21.06
N ALA A 537 3.35 -25.99 -20.38
CA ALA A 537 2.63 -27.14 -20.92
C ALA A 537 1.71 -26.73 -22.08
N LEU A 538 0.93 -25.66 -21.87
CA LEU A 538 0.03 -25.10 -22.88
C LEU A 538 0.77 -24.61 -24.12
N ALA A 539 1.94 -23.98 -23.95
CA ALA A 539 2.80 -23.58 -25.08
C ALA A 539 3.31 -24.77 -25.93
N ARG A 540 3.18 -26.00 -25.44
CA ARG A 540 3.53 -27.24 -26.15
C ARG A 540 2.31 -28.02 -26.62
N GLY A 541 1.09 -27.51 -26.42
CA GLY A 541 -0.15 -28.22 -26.73
C GLY A 541 -0.39 -29.45 -25.85
N LEU A 542 0.17 -29.47 -24.63
CA LEU A 542 -0.11 -30.55 -23.69
C LEU A 542 -1.47 -30.33 -23.00
N PRO A 543 -2.28 -31.38 -22.82
CA PRO A 543 -3.48 -31.31 -22.00
C PRO A 543 -3.14 -30.94 -20.56
N VAL A 544 -3.85 -29.94 -20.04
CA VAL A 544 -3.72 -29.45 -18.67
C VAL A 544 -5.07 -29.58 -17.96
N ILE A 545 -5.05 -30.14 -16.75
CA ILE A 545 -6.18 -30.15 -15.83
C ILE A 545 -5.80 -29.31 -14.62
N ALA A 546 -6.51 -28.23 -14.36
CA ALA A 546 -6.22 -27.35 -13.23
C ALA A 546 -7.50 -26.80 -12.60
N THR A 547 -7.36 -26.09 -11.49
CA THR A 547 -8.47 -25.37 -10.84
C THR A 547 -8.51 -23.90 -11.24
N PRO A 548 -9.61 -23.17 -10.98
CA PRO A 548 -9.67 -21.72 -11.16
C PRO A 548 -8.53 -20.97 -10.43
N ALA A 549 -8.01 -21.55 -9.35
CA ALA A 549 -6.90 -21.03 -8.57
C ALA A 549 -5.60 -20.86 -9.37
N CYS A 550 -5.46 -21.49 -10.54
CA CYS A 550 -4.29 -21.27 -11.39
C CYS A 550 -4.29 -19.91 -12.12
N GLY A 551 -5.46 -19.24 -12.21
CA GLY A 551 -5.57 -17.92 -12.82
C GLY A 551 -5.56 -17.88 -14.34
N LEU A 552 -5.50 -19.04 -14.98
CA LEU A 552 -5.68 -19.21 -16.42
C LEU A 552 -7.17 -19.31 -16.75
N GLY A 553 -7.57 -18.85 -17.94
CA GLY A 553 -8.94 -19.05 -18.44
C GLY A 553 -9.06 -20.40 -19.15
N ALA A 554 -10.22 -21.04 -19.09
CA ALA A 554 -10.46 -22.30 -19.80
C ALA A 554 -10.15 -22.17 -21.31
N GLY A 555 -9.65 -23.26 -21.90
CA GLY A 555 -9.25 -23.31 -23.31
C GLY A 555 -9.25 -24.75 -23.82
N PRO A 556 -8.95 -24.97 -25.11
CA PRO A 556 -9.01 -26.30 -25.73
C PRO A 556 -8.12 -27.32 -24.99
N ASP A 557 -6.91 -26.91 -24.60
CA ASP A 557 -5.94 -27.76 -23.90
C ASP A 557 -5.96 -27.54 -22.38
N LEU A 558 -6.87 -26.73 -21.85
CA LEU A 558 -6.99 -26.45 -20.41
C LEU A 558 -8.39 -26.74 -19.90
N ARG A 559 -8.53 -27.85 -19.18
CA ARG A 559 -9.74 -28.22 -18.46
C ARG A 559 -9.69 -27.66 -17.03
N ILE A 560 -10.69 -26.86 -16.69
CA ILE A 560 -10.87 -26.33 -15.34
C ILE A 560 -11.82 -27.24 -14.54
N VAL A 561 -11.40 -27.63 -13.34
CA VAL A 561 -12.18 -28.42 -12.37
C VAL A 561 -12.27 -27.63 -11.07
N GLU A 562 -13.40 -27.69 -10.37
CA GLU A 562 -13.56 -26.99 -9.09
C GLU A 562 -12.56 -27.49 -8.03
N ALA A 563 -12.03 -26.56 -7.23
CA ALA A 563 -11.07 -26.92 -6.18
C ALA A 563 -11.74 -27.80 -5.11
N GLY A 564 -11.13 -28.94 -4.80
CA GLY A 564 -11.69 -29.94 -3.90
C GLY A 564 -12.63 -30.94 -4.57
N ASP A 565 -13.04 -30.76 -5.83
CA ASP A 565 -13.89 -31.73 -6.53
C ASP A 565 -13.09 -32.95 -7.02
N VAL A 566 -13.00 -33.96 -6.16
CA VAL A 566 -12.26 -35.20 -6.43
C VAL A 566 -12.90 -35.99 -7.59
N GLU A 567 -14.22 -36.05 -7.65
CA GLU A 567 -14.92 -36.80 -8.69
C GLU A 567 -14.82 -36.12 -10.06
N GLY A 568 -14.99 -34.79 -10.10
CA GLY A 568 -14.75 -34.01 -11.31
C GLY A 568 -13.31 -34.10 -11.79
N LEU A 569 -12.33 -34.12 -10.86
CA LEU A 569 -10.92 -34.29 -11.17
C LEU A 569 -10.67 -35.68 -11.78
N ARG A 570 -11.23 -36.73 -11.18
CA ARG A 570 -11.15 -38.10 -11.66
C ARG A 570 -11.75 -38.25 -13.05
N ALA A 571 -12.94 -37.69 -13.28
CA ALA A 571 -13.60 -37.70 -14.58
C ALA A 571 -12.76 -36.99 -15.66
N ALA A 572 -12.15 -35.84 -15.31
CA ALA A 572 -11.25 -35.12 -16.20
C ALA A 572 -10.00 -35.94 -16.55
N LEU A 573 -9.40 -36.61 -15.56
CA LEU A 573 -8.23 -37.47 -15.76
C LEU A 573 -8.54 -38.66 -16.66
N VAL A 574 -9.61 -39.39 -16.38
CA VAL A 574 -10.04 -40.54 -17.20
C VAL A 574 -10.28 -40.12 -18.65
N GLY A 575 -10.94 -38.98 -18.88
CA GLY A 575 -11.16 -38.46 -20.23
C GLY A 575 -9.86 -38.22 -21.01
N VAL A 576 -8.82 -37.67 -20.37
CA VAL A 576 -7.52 -37.46 -21.02
C VAL A 576 -6.81 -38.78 -21.30
N LEU A 577 -6.87 -39.73 -20.37
CA LEU A 577 -6.27 -41.06 -20.54
C LEU A 577 -6.95 -41.86 -21.66
N ASP A 578 -8.27 -41.74 -21.81
CA ASP A 578 -9.01 -42.43 -22.86
C ASP A 578 -8.72 -41.83 -24.24
N MET A 579 -8.57 -40.50 -24.34
CA MET A 579 -8.10 -39.85 -25.57
C MET A 579 -6.69 -40.33 -25.97
N GLU A 580 -5.79 -40.47 -25.00
CA GLU A 580 -4.44 -40.97 -25.28
C GLU A 580 -4.44 -42.44 -25.73
N LYS A 581 -5.29 -43.29 -25.11
CA LYS A 581 -5.47 -44.69 -25.55
C LYS A 581 -6.05 -44.79 -26.96
N SER A 582 -6.95 -43.89 -27.35
CA SER A 582 -7.48 -43.85 -28.72
C SER A 582 -6.40 -43.40 -29.71
N ARG A 583 -5.65 -42.34 -29.39
CA ARG A 583 -4.53 -41.89 -30.23
C ARG A 583 -3.46 -42.98 -30.44
N ARG A 584 -3.15 -43.77 -29.41
CA ARG A 584 -2.23 -44.92 -29.51
C ARG A 584 -2.79 -46.12 -30.29
N ARG A 585 -4.10 -46.16 -30.56
CA ARG A 585 -4.74 -47.19 -31.41
C ARG A 585 -4.74 -46.80 -32.88
N ASP A 586 -4.70 -45.51 -33.18
CA ASP A 586 -4.71 -44.96 -34.54
C ASP A 586 -3.29 -44.72 -35.11
N GLU A 587 -2.25 -44.66 -34.25
CA GLU A 587 -0.81 -44.66 -34.58
C GLU A 587 -0.27 -46.10 -34.68
#